data_AF-A0A3N5B3M3-F1
#
_entry.id   AF-A0A3N5B3M3-F1
#
_cell.length_a   1.000
_cell.length_b   1.000
_cell.length_c   1.000
_cell.angle_alpha   90.00
_cell.angle_beta   90.00
_cell.angle_gamma   90.00
#
_symmetry.space_group_name_H-M   'P 1'
#
loop_
_entity.id
_entity.type
_entity.pdbx_description
1 polymer ?
#
loop_
_entity_poly.entity_id
_entity_poly.type
_entity_poly.pdbx_seq_one_letter_code
_entity_poly.pdbx_strand_id
1 'polypeptide(L)'
;MLEIKHTLCPSCSVGCGINVVLKEGNVVGTFPYKRHPVNSGKNCLNGRNSIECYLNKFEDINVDDVVADVLKELKSADASSVTVVCSGNNDVEEIKAIKEFAESNNFNLAFYADNLKNFDDVATYDDVADASKIFVIGDLLFENPLIGRRIVHAKQNGAKIYALGKTEKSVTFNIADETFNTSVVDFLDANDSNIDESSVIVFNYVDSAEDLDKIESIGCKSFPVFSKSNSKGALDIVEVKSLDEMMELLENTKVLLVFNDDIADEIDFDFTKISKIISFAPCENNTTKISDIVVPIKTWLEKDGSFVNAMGDTQTFTTVIDSDVLSEIEVIEKLNS
;
A
#
# COMPACT_ATOMS: atom_id res chain seq x y z
N MET A 1 -5.03 27.40 20.19
CA MET A 1 -4.24 26.41 20.98
C MET A 1 -3.74 25.35 20.01
N LEU A 2 -2.53 24.82 20.19
CA LEU A 2 -2.05 23.68 19.41
C LEU A 2 -2.46 22.38 20.11
N GLU A 3 -3.01 21.45 19.35
CA GLU A 3 -3.33 20.09 19.78
C GLU A 3 -2.51 19.10 18.94
N ILE A 4 -2.16 17.96 19.53
CA ILE A 4 -1.38 16.92 18.88
C ILE A 4 -2.14 15.61 19.04
N LYS A 5 -2.55 15.01 17.93
CA LYS A 5 -3.19 13.69 17.89
C LYS A 5 -2.24 12.66 17.28
N HIS A 6 -2.25 11.44 17.82
CA HIS A 6 -1.39 10.34 17.38
C HIS A 6 -2.15 9.45 16.40
N THR A 7 -1.52 9.07 15.30
CA THR A 7 -2.08 8.15 14.30
C THR A 7 -0.96 7.45 13.53
N LEU A 8 -1.30 6.72 12.47
CA LEU A 8 -0.38 5.97 11.62
C LEU A 8 -0.11 6.70 10.30
N CYS A 9 1.05 6.40 9.73
CA CYS A 9 1.45 6.84 8.40
C CYS A 9 0.71 6.00 7.35
N PRO A 10 -0.10 6.60 6.46
CA PRO A 10 -0.84 5.87 5.43
C PRO A 10 0.00 5.51 4.20
N SER A 11 1.28 5.92 4.14
CA SER A 11 2.05 5.88 2.89
C SER A 11 2.50 4.47 2.47
N CYS A 12 3.32 3.77 3.25
CA CYS A 12 3.85 2.45 2.90
C CYS A 12 3.71 1.48 4.07
N SER A 13 3.91 0.19 3.81
CA SER A 13 3.66 -0.91 4.77
C SER A 13 4.58 -0.95 5.99
N VAL A 14 5.49 0.01 6.18
CA VAL A 14 6.38 0.02 7.36
C VAL A 14 5.60 0.28 8.65
N GLY A 15 4.40 0.87 8.63
CA GLY A 15 3.60 1.03 9.85
C GLY A 15 4.14 2.10 10.82
N CYS A 16 4.75 3.17 10.28
CA CYS A 16 5.31 4.25 11.09
C CYS A 16 4.22 5.05 11.83
N GLY A 17 4.47 5.47 13.07
CA GLY A 17 3.59 6.40 13.77
C GLY A 17 3.87 7.85 13.42
N ILE A 18 2.80 8.66 13.35
CA ILE A 18 2.86 10.11 13.12
C ILE A 18 2.01 10.85 14.15
N ASN A 19 2.35 12.12 14.36
CA ASN A 19 1.51 13.08 15.04
C ASN A 19 0.92 14.03 14.01
N VAL A 20 -0.38 14.30 14.11
CA VAL A 20 -1.03 15.38 13.39
C VAL A 20 -1.15 16.58 14.32
N VAL A 21 -0.67 17.74 13.85
CA VAL A 21 -0.70 18.99 14.60
C VAL A 21 -1.93 19.77 14.18
N LEU A 22 -2.77 20.09 15.14
CA LEU A 22 -3.99 20.87 14.95
C LEU A 22 -3.82 22.27 15.53
N LYS A 23 -4.35 23.28 14.84
CA LYS A 23 -4.49 24.64 15.35
C LYS A 23 -5.94 25.07 15.17
N GLU A 24 -6.64 25.27 16.29
CA GLU A 24 -8.06 25.67 16.27
C GLU A 24 -8.91 24.69 15.44
N GLY A 25 -8.69 23.39 15.64
CA GLY A 25 -9.38 22.31 14.90
C GLY A 25 -8.82 22.01 13.50
N ASN A 26 -7.97 22.86 12.94
CA ASN A 26 -7.46 22.68 11.57
C ASN A 26 -6.11 21.95 11.55
N VAL A 27 -5.92 21.02 10.61
CA VAL A 27 -4.63 20.36 10.37
C VAL A 27 -3.63 21.37 9.83
N VAL A 28 -2.51 21.56 10.53
CA VAL A 28 -1.45 22.51 10.14
C VAL A 28 -0.09 21.85 9.88
N GLY A 29 0.00 20.54 10.05
CA GLY A 29 1.22 19.79 9.77
C GLY A 29 1.27 18.44 10.45
N THR A 30 2.36 17.73 10.19
CA THR A 30 2.70 16.48 10.88
C THR A 30 4.01 16.63 11.64
N PHE A 31 4.20 15.76 12.63
CA PHE A 31 5.46 15.61 13.33
C PHE A 31 5.69 14.14 13.70
N PRO A 32 6.93 13.64 13.78
CA PRO A 32 7.14 12.24 14.14
C PRO A 32 6.66 11.89 15.54
N TYR A 33 5.92 10.78 15.65
CA TYR A 33 5.54 10.26 16.95
C TYR A 33 6.78 9.67 17.65
N LYS A 34 7.34 10.45 18.58
CA LYS A 34 8.66 10.19 19.20
C LYS A 34 8.80 8.85 19.91
N ARG A 35 7.70 8.29 20.41
CA ARG A 35 7.68 7.03 21.18
C ARG A 35 7.16 5.84 20.39
N HIS A 36 6.85 6.00 19.10
CA HIS A 36 6.32 4.90 18.31
C HIS A 36 7.40 3.82 18.10
N PRO A 37 7.10 2.54 18.33
CA PRO A 37 8.09 1.46 18.36
C PRO A 37 8.78 1.25 17.00
N VAL A 38 8.01 1.32 15.92
CA VAL A 38 8.48 1.06 14.55
C VAL A 38 9.54 2.07 14.10
N ASN A 39 9.19 3.36 14.10
CA ASN A 39 10.00 4.43 13.49
C ASN A 39 10.83 5.23 14.50
N SER A 40 10.65 4.99 15.80
CA SER A 40 11.42 5.59 16.90
C SER A 40 11.56 7.12 16.76
N GLY A 41 10.47 7.80 16.40
CA GLY A 41 10.44 9.25 16.30
C GLY A 41 11.06 9.87 15.03
N LYS A 42 11.12 9.10 13.94
CA LYS A 42 11.55 9.55 12.60
C LYS A 42 10.42 9.33 11.58
N ASN A 43 10.30 10.19 10.58
CA ASN A 43 9.51 9.90 9.38
C ASN A 43 10.29 10.31 8.14
N CYS A 44 10.02 9.62 7.03
CA CYS A 44 10.52 10.01 5.71
C CYS A 44 9.78 11.25 5.21
N LEU A 45 9.99 11.64 3.95
CA LEU A 45 9.24 12.73 3.34
C LEU A 45 7.76 12.36 3.16
N ASN A 46 7.46 11.17 2.64
CA ASN A 46 6.09 10.69 2.42
C ASN A 46 5.26 10.74 3.72
N GLY A 47 5.81 10.25 4.83
CA GLY A 47 5.13 10.31 6.12
C GLY A 47 5.01 11.71 6.73
N ARG A 48 5.85 12.68 6.32
CA ARG A 48 5.70 14.08 6.74
C ARG A 48 4.66 14.82 5.89
N ASN A 49 4.57 14.46 4.62
CA ASN A 49 3.65 15.03 3.66
C ASN A 49 2.34 14.25 3.57
N SER A 50 2.14 13.24 4.41
CA SER A 50 1.01 12.33 4.28
C SER A 50 -0.33 13.04 4.36
N ILE A 51 -0.43 14.20 5.02
CA ILE A 51 -1.65 15.02 5.10
C ILE A 51 -2.06 15.70 3.79
N GLU A 52 -1.25 15.68 2.73
CA GLU A 52 -1.53 16.37 1.47
C GLU A 52 -2.87 15.96 0.87
N CYS A 53 -3.22 14.67 0.90
CA CYS A 53 -4.53 14.22 0.42
C CYS A 53 -5.69 14.81 1.24
N TYR A 54 -5.56 14.89 2.57
CA TYR A 54 -6.55 15.54 3.41
C TYR A 54 -6.68 17.04 3.12
N LEU A 55 -5.56 17.73 2.89
CA LEU A 55 -5.56 19.16 2.58
C LEU A 55 -6.17 19.48 1.19
N ASN A 56 -6.15 18.51 0.28
CA ASN A 56 -6.71 18.61 -1.07
C ASN A 56 -7.90 17.66 -1.26
N LYS A 57 -8.59 17.31 -0.17
CA LYS A 57 -9.74 16.41 -0.25
C LYS A 57 -10.86 17.04 -1.06
N PHE A 58 -11.68 16.21 -1.70
CA PHE A 58 -12.89 16.71 -2.35
C PHE A 58 -13.80 17.40 -1.32
N GLU A 59 -14.40 18.51 -1.73
CA GLU A 59 -15.38 19.21 -0.89
C GLU A 59 -16.67 18.38 -0.76
N ASP A 60 -17.48 18.74 0.24
CA ASP A 60 -18.75 18.09 0.59
C ASP A 60 -19.79 18.30 -0.52
N ILE A 61 -19.66 17.50 -1.59
CA ILE A 61 -20.65 17.35 -2.66
C ILE A 61 -21.73 16.42 -2.12
N ASN A 62 -22.99 16.67 -2.47
CA ASN A 62 -24.14 15.83 -2.09
C ASN A 62 -23.91 14.34 -2.44
N VAL A 63 -23.28 13.60 -1.52
CA VAL A 63 -22.83 12.22 -1.74
C VAL A 63 -24.02 11.31 -2.04
N ASP A 64 -25.19 11.61 -1.50
CA ASP A 64 -26.42 10.86 -1.77
C ASP A 64 -26.83 10.91 -3.25
N ASP A 65 -26.72 12.06 -3.91
CA ASP A 65 -27.01 12.19 -5.34
C ASP A 65 -25.99 11.41 -6.17
N VAL A 66 -24.71 11.48 -5.81
CA VAL A 66 -23.63 10.76 -6.52
C VAL A 66 -23.80 9.24 -6.35
N VAL A 67 -24.12 8.78 -5.14
CA VAL A 67 -24.40 7.35 -4.88
C VAL A 67 -25.62 6.88 -5.65
N ALA A 68 -26.66 7.71 -5.82
CA ALA A 68 -27.81 7.38 -6.65
C ALA A 68 -27.43 7.20 -8.13
N ASP A 69 -26.51 8.02 -8.65
CA ASP A 69 -25.97 7.87 -10.00
C ASP A 69 -25.17 6.57 -10.14
N VAL A 70 -24.33 6.22 -9.16
CA VAL A 70 -23.61 4.92 -9.14
C VAL A 70 -24.59 3.74 -9.17
N LEU A 71 -25.63 3.76 -8.32
CA LEU A 71 -26.65 2.72 -8.29
C LEU A 71 -27.36 2.53 -9.64
N LYS A 72 -27.57 3.61 -10.38
CA LYS A 72 -28.18 3.56 -11.71
C LYS A 72 -27.26 2.86 -12.72
N GLU A 73 -25.97 3.17 -12.71
CA GLU A 73 -24.99 2.49 -13.56
C GLU A 73 -24.92 0.99 -13.21
N LEU A 74 -24.84 0.64 -11.92
CA LEU A 74 -24.78 -0.75 -11.46
C LEU A 74 -26.05 -1.55 -11.81
N LYS A 75 -27.25 -0.97 -11.70
CA LYS A 75 -28.51 -1.63 -12.09
C LYS A 75 -28.58 -1.95 -13.59
N SER A 76 -27.84 -1.24 -14.42
CA SER A 76 -27.80 -1.43 -15.87
C SER A 76 -26.70 -2.39 -16.34
N ALA A 77 -25.74 -2.67 -15.46
CA ALA A 77 -24.58 -3.49 -15.78
C ALA A 77 -24.87 -4.98 -15.59
N ASP A 78 -24.18 -5.79 -16.40
CA ASP A 78 -24.12 -7.23 -16.13
C ASP A 78 -23.05 -7.47 -15.05
N ALA A 79 -23.39 -8.20 -13.99
CA ALA A 79 -22.53 -8.38 -12.81
C ALA A 79 -21.14 -8.93 -13.18
N SER A 80 -21.05 -9.85 -14.16
CA SER A 80 -19.78 -10.44 -14.59
C SER A 80 -18.86 -9.46 -15.32
N SER A 81 -19.40 -8.31 -15.74
CA SER A 81 -18.65 -7.21 -16.39
C SER A 81 -18.34 -6.05 -15.43
N VAL A 82 -18.71 -6.18 -14.15
CA VAL A 82 -18.39 -5.21 -13.10
C VAL A 82 -17.16 -5.71 -12.37
N THR A 83 -16.17 -4.83 -12.22
CA THR A 83 -14.96 -5.08 -11.46
C THR A 83 -14.85 -4.11 -10.30
N VAL A 84 -14.55 -4.65 -9.13
CA VAL A 84 -14.24 -3.91 -7.91
C VAL A 84 -12.75 -4.02 -7.63
N VAL A 85 -12.03 -2.90 -7.65
CA VAL A 85 -10.63 -2.81 -7.25
C VAL A 85 -10.57 -2.42 -5.78
N CYS A 86 -10.02 -3.32 -4.97
CA CYS A 86 -9.66 -3.09 -3.58
C CYS A 86 -8.20 -2.62 -3.51
N SER A 87 -7.88 -1.74 -2.56
CA SER A 87 -6.55 -1.18 -2.39
C SER A 87 -5.85 -1.63 -1.10
N GLY A 88 -4.52 -1.64 -1.13
CA GLY A 88 -3.70 -1.66 0.08
C GLY A 88 -3.71 -0.33 0.85
N ASN A 89 -4.40 0.71 0.35
CA ASN A 89 -4.64 1.96 1.09
C ASN A 89 -5.92 1.94 1.94
N ASN A 90 -6.83 0.99 1.68
CA ASN A 90 -8.01 0.80 2.51
C ASN A 90 -7.61 0.21 3.87
N ASP A 91 -8.34 0.54 4.94
CA ASP A 91 -8.14 -0.14 6.21
C ASP A 91 -8.74 -1.55 6.21
N VAL A 92 -8.40 -2.36 7.22
CA VAL A 92 -8.84 -3.77 7.30
C VAL A 92 -10.37 -3.90 7.31
N GLU A 93 -11.05 -2.96 7.96
CA GLU A 93 -12.50 -2.93 8.05
C GLU A 93 -13.14 -2.64 6.68
N GLU A 94 -12.59 -1.67 5.94
CA GLU A 94 -13.01 -1.33 4.58
C GLU A 94 -12.76 -2.45 3.59
N ILE A 95 -11.59 -3.11 3.65
CA ILE A 95 -11.27 -4.24 2.77
C ILE A 95 -12.30 -5.36 2.93
N LYS A 96 -12.74 -5.65 4.16
CA LYS A 96 -13.79 -6.65 4.41
C LYS A 96 -15.12 -6.23 3.80
N ALA A 97 -15.52 -4.96 3.98
CA ALA A 97 -16.75 -4.44 3.41
C ALA A 97 -16.73 -4.45 1.88
N ILE A 98 -15.61 -4.07 1.25
CA ILE A 98 -15.41 -4.09 -0.21
C ILE A 98 -15.50 -5.52 -0.74
N LYS A 99 -14.84 -6.47 -0.07
CA LYS A 99 -14.91 -7.89 -0.43
C LYS A 99 -16.34 -8.42 -0.35
N GLU A 100 -17.02 -8.20 0.78
CA GLU A 100 -18.41 -8.64 0.98
C GLU A 100 -19.36 -8.00 -0.05
N PHE A 101 -19.14 -6.73 -0.38
CA PHE A 101 -19.89 -6.02 -1.42
C PHE A 101 -19.71 -6.65 -2.80
N ALA A 102 -18.47 -6.94 -3.21
CA ALA A 102 -18.20 -7.58 -4.48
C ALA A 102 -18.80 -8.99 -4.55
N GLU A 103 -18.60 -9.80 -3.50
CA GLU A 103 -19.10 -11.18 -3.42
C GLU A 103 -20.63 -11.24 -3.41
N SER A 104 -21.31 -10.38 -2.63
CA SER A 104 -22.77 -10.36 -2.52
C SER A 104 -23.47 -9.97 -3.82
N ASN A 105 -22.79 -9.19 -4.67
CA ASN A 105 -23.30 -8.75 -5.96
C ASN A 105 -22.77 -9.57 -7.14
N ASN A 106 -21.98 -10.63 -6.88
CA ASN A 106 -21.31 -11.45 -7.89
C ASN A 106 -20.44 -10.61 -8.87
N PHE A 107 -19.78 -9.57 -8.38
CA PHE A 107 -18.83 -8.77 -9.15
C PHE A 107 -17.44 -9.42 -9.11
N ASN A 108 -16.59 -9.08 -10.08
CA ASN A 108 -15.18 -9.45 -10.02
C ASN A 108 -14.49 -8.63 -8.94
N LEU A 109 -13.65 -9.26 -8.12
CA LEU A 109 -12.83 -8.60 -7.12
C LEU A 109 -11.36 -8.64 -7.57
N ALA A 110 -10.74 -7.47 -7.62
CA ALA A 110 -9.37 -7.28 -8.04
C ALA A 110 -8.56 -6.61 -6.93
N PHE A 111 -7.36 -7.12 -6.68
CA PHE A 111 -6.40 -6.51 -5.78
C PHE A 111 -5.00 -6.73 -6.34
N TYR A 112 -4.27 -5.65 -6.57
CA TYR A 112 -2.91 -5.66 -7.09
C TYR A 112 -1.94 -5.13 -6.02
N ALA A 113 -0.82 -5.84 -5.84
CA ALA A 113 0.19 -5.54 -4.83
C ALA A 113 1.60 -5.47 -5.43
N ASP A 114 1.76 -4.82 -6.58
CA ASP A 114 3.05 -4.64 -7.27
C ASP A 114 3.77 -5.97 -7.60
N ASN A 115 3.00 -6.97 -8.01
CA ASN A 115 3.43 -8.36 -8.21
C ASN A 115 4.01 -9.05 -6.96
N LEU A 116 3.83 -8.49 -5.76
CA LEU A 116 4.18 -9.15 -4.50
C LEU A 116 3.05 -10.06 -4.00
N LYS A 117 3.41 -11.04 -3.18
CA LYS A 117 2.46 -11.97 -2.53
C LYS A 117 2.56 -11.89 -1.00
N ASN A 118 1.67 -12.63 -0.33
CA ASN A 118 1.73 -12.77 1.12
C ASN A 118 2.85 -13.71 1.55
N PHE A 119 3.53 -13.38 2.67
CA PHE A 119 4.55 -14.22 3.30
C PHE A 119 4.16 -14.46 4.75
N ASP A 120 4.06 -15.73 5.16
CA ASP A 120 3.61 -16.10 6.51
C ASP A 120 4.69 -15.88 7.57
N ASP A 121 5.95 -16.22 7.25
CA ASP A 121 7.10 -16.03 8.12
C ASP A 121 8.01 -14.92 7.56
N VAL A 122 7.84 -13.72 8.09
CA VAL A 122 8.61 -12.54 7.69
C VAL A 122 9.57 -12.13 8.80
N ALA A 123 10.70 -11.55 8.41
CA ALA A 123 11.64 -10.97 9.36
C ALA A 123 10.98 -9.83 10.16
N THR A 124 11.50 -9.56 11.35
CA THR A 124 11.16 -8.36 12.10
C THR A 124 12.09 -7.18 11.73
N TYR A 125 11.73 -5.96 12.13
CA TYR A 125 12.63 -4.80 11.96
C TYR A 125 13.97 -4.97 12.68
N ASP A 126 13.98 -5.74 13.77
CA ASP A 126 15.19 -6.01 14.54
C ASP A 126 15.98 -7.17 13.91
N ASP A 127 15.33 -8.19 13.34
CA ASP A 127 16.01 -9.19 12.49
C ASP A 127 16.76 -8.50 11.34
N VAL A 128 16.15 -7.52 10.67
CA VAL A 128 16.83 -6.73 9.62
C VAL A 128 18.00 -5.92 10.18
N ALA A 129 17.86 -5.34 11.38
CA ALA A 129 18.90 -4.48 11.97
C ALA A 129 20.09 -5.26 12.57
N ASP A 130 19.86 -6.52 12.95
CA ASP A 130 20.84 -7.38 13.61
C ASP A 130 21.42 -8.46 12.67
N ALA A 131 20.93 -8.54 11.43
CA ALA A 131 21.40 -9.48 10.41
C ALA A 131 22.92 -9.36 10.16
N SER A 132 23.59 -10.49 9.93
CA SER A 132 25.02 -10.51 9.58
C SER A 132 25.27 -10.26 8.09
N LYS A 133 24.27 -10.54 7.27
CA LYS A 133 24.25 -10.32 5.81
C LYS A 133 22.86 -9.89 5.39
N ILE A 134 22.77 -8.91 4.51
CA ILE A 134 21.51 -8.46 3.93
C ILE A 134 21.59 -8.52 2.42
N PHE A 135 20.58 -9.14 1.82
CA PHE A 135 20.37 -9.18 0.38
C PHE A 135 19.20 -8.26 0.06
N VAL A 136 19.51 -7.10 -0.49
CA VAL A 136 18.53 -6.06 -0.81
C VAL A 136 18.14 -6.16 -2.27
N ILE A 137 16.83 -6.23 -2.56
CA ILE A 137 16.28 -6.20 -3.92
C ILE A 137 15.41 -4.94 -4.05
N GLY A 138 15.86 -3.98 -4.86
CA GLY A 138 15.22 -2.68 -5.06
C GLY A 138 15.95 -1.52 -4.37
N ASP A 139 15.34 -0.32 -4.39
CA ASP A 139 15.96 0.90 -3.83
C ASP A 139 15.35 1.32 -2.48
N LEU A 140 15.44 0.42 -1.51
CA LEU A 140 14.85 0.58 -0.18
C LEU A 140 15.32 1.81 0.60
N LEU A 141 16.56 2.28 0.39
CA LEU A 141 17.04 3.49 1.05
C LEU A 141 16.32 4.75 0.57
N PHE A 142 15.89 4.75 -0.70
CA PHE A 142 15.14 5.85 -1.30
C PHE A 142 13.63 5.69 -1.08
N GLU A 143 13.09 4.53 -1.44
CA GLU A 143 11.64 4.28 -1.50
C GLU A 143 11.05 3.98 -0.11
N ASN A 144 11.81 3.29 0.76
CA ASN A 144 11.35 2.93 2.11
C ASN A 144 12.39 3.31 3.19
N PRO A 145 12.68 4.60 3.41
CA PRO A 145 13.85 5.04 4.20
C PRO A 145 13.91 4.53 5.65
N LEU A 146 12.78 4.14 6.24
CA LEU A 146 12.76 3.60 7.60
C LEU A 146 13.20 2.13 7.64
N ILE A 147 12.98 1.36 6.57
CA ILE A 147 13.60 0.05 6.36
C ILE A 147 15.06 0.24 5.96
N GLY A 148 15.34 1.18 5.05
CA GLY A 148 16.72 1.58 4.73
C GLY A 148 17.54 1.92 5.97
N ARG A 149 16.94 2.58 6.96
CA ARG A 149 17.59 2.84 8.27
C ARG A 149 17.94 1.56 9.03
N ARG A 150 17.10 0.52 9.00
CA ARG A 150 17.39 -0.79 9.62
C ARG A 150 18.57 -1.46 8.93
N ILE A 151 18.61 -1.42 7.59
CA ILE A 151 19.74 -1.91 6.79
C ILE A 151 21.03 -1.14 7.15
N VAL A 152 20.96 0.18 7.35
CA VAL A 152 22.10 0.98 7.81
C VAL A 152 22.56 0.59 9.22
N HIS A 153 21.64 0.28 10.14
CA HIS A 153 22.02 -0.21 11.47
C HIS A 153 22.78 -1.54 11.38
N ALA A 154 22.31 -2.49 10.56
CA ALA A 154 23.03 -3.74 10.32
C ALA A 154 24.44 -3.49 9.74
N LYS A 155 24.55 -2.60 8.75
CA LYS A 155 25.84 -2.19 8.20
C LYS A 155 26.79 -1.62 9.28
N GLN A 156 26.27 -0.79 10.18
CA GLN A 156 27.02 -0.24 11.31
C GLN A 156 27.43 -1.31 12.33
N ASN A 157 26.63 -2.37 12.46
CA ASN A 157 26.91 -3.55 13.28
C ASN A 157 27.87 -4.54 12.60
N GLY A 158 28.35 -4.23 11.39
CA GLY A 158 29.33 -5.04 10.67
C GLY A 158 28.75 -5.99 9.62
N ALA A 159 27.45 -5.88 9.31
CA ALA A 159 26.82 -6.69 8.29
C ALA A 159 27.41 -6.42 6.89
N LYS A 160 27.44 -7.46 6.06
CA LYS A 160 27.69 -7.32 4.62
C LYS A 160 26.38 -7.07 3.87
N ILE A 161 26.39 -6.12 2.94
CA ILE A 161 25.20 -5.70 2.19
C ILE A 161 25.42 -6.01 0.71
N TYR A 162 24.56 -6.85 0.16
CA TYR A 162 24.49 -7.18 -1.26
C TYR A 162 23.25 -6.52 -1.82
N ALA A 163 23.37 -5.69 -2.84
CA ALA A 163 22.24 -4.91 -3.34
C ALA A 163 22.02 -5.11 -4.83
N LEU A 164 20.83 -5.56 -5.19
CA LEU A 164 20.29 -5.55 -6.54
C LEU A 164 19.41 -4.31 -6.73
N GLY A 165 19.65 -3.54 -7.79
CA GLY A 165 18.85 -2.38 -8.16
C GLY A 165 18.45 -2.41 -9.63
N LYS A 166 17.25 -1.90 -9.94
CA LYS A 166 16.75 -1.77 -11.32
C LYS A 166 17.61 -0.85 -12.20
N THR A 167 18.33 0.06 -11.56
CA THR A 167 19.20 1.03 -12.23
C THR A 167 20.49 1.21 -11.46
N GLU A 168 21.55 1.61 -12.16
CA GLU A 168 22.85 1.94 -11.55
C GLU A 168 22.80 3.14 -10.60
N LYS A 169 21.66 3.85 -10.52
CA LYS A 169 21.47 5.03 -9.68
C LYS A 169 20.79 4.74 -8.34
N SER A 170 20.56 3.47 -8.02
CA SER A 170 19.95 3.07 -6.74
C SER A 170 20.70 3.70 -5.56
N VAL A 171 19.98 4.44 -4.71
CA VAL A 171 20.54 5.06 -3.51
C VAL A 171 21.07 4.01 -2.55
N THR A 172 20.45 2.83 -2.54
CA THR A 172 20.84 1.65 -1.76
C THR A 172 22.28 1.21 -2.06
N PHE A 173 22.77 1.41 -3.29
CA PHE A 173 24.15 1.06 -3.66
C PHE A 173 25.21 1.85 -2.88
N ASN A 174 24.87 3.03 -2.35
CA ASN A 174 25.83 3.86 -1.60
C ASN A 174 26.31 3.21 -0.28
N ILE A 175 25.59 2.21 0.23
CA ILE A 175 25.96 1.49 1.45
C ILE A 175 26.30 0.01 1.21
N ALA A 176 26.15 -0.46 -0.03
CA ALA A 176 26.37 -1.85 -0.40
C ALA A 176 27.86 -2.18 -0.48
N ASP A 177 28.22 -3.40 -0.08
CA ASP A 177 29.56 -3.96 -0.31
C ASP A 177 29.69 -4.50 -1.74
N GLU A 178 28.62 -5.09 -2.24
CA GLU A 178 28.53 -5.64 -3.59
C GLU A 178 27.20 -5.21 -4.24
N THR A 179 27.28 -4.76 -5.49
CA THR A 179 26.14 -4.21 -6.23
C THR A 179 25.88 -5.02 -7.49
N PHE A 180 24.61 -5.25 -7.79
CA PHE A 180 24.15 -6.06 -8.90
C PHE A 180 23.10 -5.28 -9.71
N ASN A 181 23.12 -5.46 -11.02
CA ASN A 181 22.12 -4.93 -11.95
C ASN A 181 21.81 -6.05 -12.97
N THR A 182 21.19 -7.10 -12.45
CA THR A 182 20.84 -8.36 -13.14
C THR A 182 19.37 -8.69 -12.88
N SER A 183 18.89 -9.87 -13.26
CA SER A 183 17.61 -10.35 -12.75
C SER A 183 17.70 -10.71 -11.25
N VAL A 184 16.54 -10.78 -10.58
CA VAL A 184 16.42 -11.26 -9.20
C VAL A 184 16.95 -12.69 -9.06
N VAL A 185 16.58 -13.60 -9.96
CA VAL A 185 17.08 -14.99 -9.94
C VAL A 185 18.60 -15.02 -10.05
N ASP A 186 19.19 -14.32 -11.02
CA ASP A 186 20.65 -14.31 -11.21
C ASP A 186 21.37 -13.73 -9.99
N PHE A 187 20.79 -12.71 -9.36
CA PHE A 187 21.34 -12.12 -8.14
C PHE A 187 21.33 -13.10 -6.98
N LEU A 188 20.22 -13.80 -6.76
CA LEU A 188 20.10 -14.80 -5.70
C LEU A 188 21.02 -15.99 -5.97
N ASP A 189 21.10 -16.49 -7.21
CA ASP A 189 21.96 -17.61 -7.57
C ASP A 189 23.46 -17.27 -7.47
N ALA A 190 23.87 -16.06 -7.88
CA ALA A 190 25.25 -15.59 -7.72
C ALA A 190 25.68 -15.50 -6.25
N ASN A 191 24.71 -15.34 -5.36
CA ASN A 191 24.93 -15.17 -3.92
C ASN A 191 24.50 -16.37 -3.06
N ASP A 192 24.02 -17.45 -3.66
CA ASP A 192 23.49 -18.62 -2.95
C ASP A 192 24.47 -19.13 -1.86
N SER A 193 25.75 -19.25 -2.22
CA SER A 193 26.80 -19.67 -1.28
C SER A 193 27.11 -18.67 -0.14
N ASN A 194 26.68 -17.42 -0.28
CA ASN A 194 26.81 -16.38 0.73
C ASN A 194 25.60 -16.33 1.67
N ILE A 195 24.46 -16.91 1.30
CA ILE A 195 23.24 -16.88 2.11
C ILE A 195 23.30 -17.98 3.17
N ASP A 196 22.96 -17.63 4.41
CA ASP A 196 22.83 -18.57 5.53
C ASP A 196 21.65 -18.17 6.44
N GLU A 197 21.42 -18.94 7.49
CA GLU A 197 20.30 -18.74 8.44
C GLU A 197 20.33 -17.37 9.16
N SER A 198 21.48 -16.67 9.17
CA SER A 198 21.65 -15.34 9.76
C SER A 198 21.49 -14.20 8.75
N SER A 199 21.25 -14.54 7.48
CA SER A 199 20.94 -13.59 6.42
C SER A 199 19.48 -13.14 6.47
N VAL A 200 19.22 -11.96 5.93
CA VAL A 200 17.85 -11.49 5.64
C VAL A 200 17.78 -10.99 4.21
N ILE A 201 16.76 -11.44 3.45
CA ILE A 201 16.41 -10.88 2.16
C ILE A 201 15.38 -9.77 2.38
N VAL A 202 15.65 -8.54 1.95
CA VAL A 202 14.74 -7.41 2.09
C VAL A 202 14.43 -6.87 0.69
N PHE A 203 13.15 -6.76 0.34
CA PHE A 203 12.77 -6.47 -1.04
C PHE A 203 11.49 -5.65 -1.11
N ASN A 204 11.40 -4.77 -2.11
CA ASN A 204 10.18 -4.02 -2.45
C ASN A 204 9.79 -4.18 -3.92
N TYR A 205 10.45 -5.10 -4.63
CA TYR A 205 10.24 -5.38 -6.03
C TYR A 205 10.71 -6.80 -6.36
N VAL A 206 10.09 -7.39 -7.38
CA VAL A 206 10.52 -8.61 -8.07
C VAL A 206 10.34 -8.45 -9.58
N ASP A 207 11.13 -9.14 -10.39
CA ASP A 207 10.97 -9.13 -11.85
C ASP A 207 9.75 -9.95 -12.29
N SER A 208 9.43 -11.01 -11.53
CA SER A 208 8.31 -11.91 -11.81
C SER A 208 7.78 -12.59 -10.53
N ALA A 209 6.61 -13.22 -10.64
CA ALA A 209 6.05 -14.01 -9.54
C ALA A 209 6.94 -15.21 -9.15
N GLU A 210 7.70 -15.79 -10.10
CA GLU A 210 8.60 -16.92 -9.85
C GLU A 210 9.76 -16.53 -8.90
N ASP A 211 10.15 -15.26 -8.87
CA ASP A 211 11.17 -14.76 -7.95
C ASP A 211 10.73 -14.90 -6.49
N LEU A 212 9.43 -14.76 -6.22
CA LEU A 212 8.89 -14.88 -4.87
C LEU A 212 9.01 -16.31 -4.36
N ASP A 213 8.76 -17.30 -5.22
CA ASP A 213 8.93 -18.71 -4.90
C ASP A 213 10.41 -19.04 -4.67
N LYS A 214 11.31 -18.45 -5.45
CA LYS A 214 12.75 -18.55 -5.21
C LYS A 214 13.14 -17.94 -3.86
N ILE A 215 12.68 -16.74 -3.54
CA ILE A 215 12.94 -16.08 -2.24
C ILE A 215 12.44 -16.95 -1.08
N GLU A 216 11.23 -17.51 -1.19
CA GLU A 216 10.64 -18.37 -0.16
C GLU A 216 11.36 -19.72 -0.01
N SER A 217 11.95 -20.24 -1.10
CA SER A 217 12.75 -21.46 -1.08
C SER A 217 14.12 -21.29 -0.42
N ILE A 218 14.60 -20.05 -0.26
CA ILE A 218 15.88 -19.76 0.36
C ILE A 218 15.71 -19.87 1.88
N GLY A 219 16.57 -20.67 2.52
CA GLY A 219 16.51 -20.99 3.96
C GLY A 219 16.88 -19.84 4.91
N CYS A 220 16.54 -18.60 4.59
CA CYS A 220 16.75 -17.42 5.45
C CYS A 220 15.47 -16.58 5.52
N LYS A 221 15.36 -15.68 6.50
CA LYS A 221 14.17 -14.83 6.64
C LYS A 221 14.06 -13.83 5.49
N SER A 222 12.82 -13.54 5.09
CA SER A 222 12.53 -12.55 4.05
C SER A 222 11.68 -11.39 4.61
N PHE A 223 11.81 -10.20 4.04
CA PHE A 223 11.09 -9.00 4.46
C PHE A 223 10.57 -8.24 3.23
N PRO A 224 9.32 -8.51 2.79
CA PRO A 224 8.68 -7.73 1.75
C PRO A 224 8.29 -6.35 2.28
N VAL A 225 8.54 -5.30 1.51
CA VAL A 225 8.06 -3.95 1.78
C VAL A 225 7.10 -3.53 0.68
N PHE A 226 5.81 -3.53 1.00
CA PHE A 226 4.76 -3.10 0.08
C PHE A 226 4.67 -1.57 -0.02
N SER A 227 4.29 -1.11 -1.20
CA SER A 227 4.12 0.30 -1.55
C SER A 227 3.04 1.01 -0.73
N LYS A 228 1.94 0.32 -0.39
CA LYS A 228 0.78 0.86 0.36
C LYS A 228 0.79 0.41 1.83
N SER A 229 0.14 1.19 2.69
CA SER A 229 0.22 1.02 4.15
C SER A 229 -0.38 -0.28 4.70
N ASN A 230 -1.37 -0.83 4.03
CA ASN A 230 -2.13 -1.99 4.46
C ASN A 230 -2.15 -3.12 3.43
N SER A 231 -1.22 -3.16 2.48
CA SER A 231 -1.18 -4.26 1.48
C SER A 231 -1.09 -5.63 2.13
N LYS A 232 -0.36 -5.77 3.25
CA LYS A 232 -0.29 -7.04 4.01
C LYS A 232 -1.68 -7.42 4.56
N GLY A 233 -2.45 -6.47 5.09
CA GLY A 233 -3.80 -6.72 5.57
C GLY A 233 -4.78 -7.07 4.45
N ALA A 234 -4.63 -6.43 3.28
CA ALA A 234 -5.37 -6.81 2.08
C ALA A 234 -5.03 -8.22 1.60
N LEU A 235 -3.74 -8.59 1.59
CA LEU A 235 -3.27 -9.93 1.25
C LEU A 235 -3.78 -11.03 2.19
N ASP A 236 -4.11 -10.69 3.44
CA ASP A 236 -4.70 -11.63 4.40
C ASP A 236 -6.20 -11.88 4.14
N ILE A 237 -6.85 -11.04 3.32
CA ILE A 237 -8.33 -11.03 3.15
C ILE A 237 -8.76 -11.29 1.70
N VAL A 238 -8.03 -10.74 0.74
CA VAL A 238 -8.34 -10.74 -0.70
C VAL A 238 -7.22 -11.45 -1.45
N GLU A 239 -7.60 -12.31 -2.39
CA GLU A 239 -6.66 -12.95 -3.29
C GLU A 239 -5.99 -11.91 -4.18
N VAL A 240 -4.65 -11.85 -4.14
CA VAL A 240 -3.87 -10.97 -5.02
C VAL A 240 -3.91 -11.45 -6.46
N LYS A 241 -3.91 -10.51 -7.39
CA LYS A 241 -3.80 -10.74 -8.82
C LYS A 241 -2.42 -10.30 -9.31
N SER A 242 -1.82 -11.10 -10.18
CA SER A 242 -0.66 -10.72 -10.98
C SER A 242 -1.03 -9.61 -11.98
N LEU A 243 -0.03 -8.94 -12.55
CA LEU A 243 -0.25 -7.94 -13.58
C LEU A 243 -1.03 -8.50 -14.78
N ASP A 244 -0.71 -9.72 -15.24
CA ASP A 244 -1.40 -10.35 -16.37
C ASP A 244 -2.88 -10.63 -16.07
N GLU A 245 -3.18 -11.15 -14.87
CA GLU A 245 -4.56 -11.35 -14.42
C GLU A 245 -5.33 -10.04 -14.29
N MET A 246 -4.68 -8.98 -13.80
CA MET A 246 -5.27 -7.64 -13.75
C MET A 246 -5.61 -7.14 -15.16
N MET A 247 -4.70 -7.29 -16.12
CA MET A 247 -4.92 -6.88 -17.51
C MET A 247 -6.09 -7.66 -18.14
N GLU A 248 -6.13 -8.99 -17.99
CA GLU A 248 -7.24 -9.82 -18.49
C GLU A 248 -8.59 -9.41 -17.88
N LEU A 249 -8.60 -9.14 -16.59
CA LEU A 249 -9.81 -8.74 -15.87
C LEU A 249 -10.29 -7.34 -16.32
N LEU A 250 -9.37 -6.38 -16.48
CA LEU A 250 -9.68 -5.05 -17.00
C LEU A 250 -10.17 -5.08 -18.47
N GLU A 251 -9.62 -5.94 -19.32
CA GLU A 251 -10.08 -6.12 -20.71
C GLU A 251 -11.55 -6.58 -20.81
N ASN A 252 -12.01 -7.34 -19.81
CA ASN A 252 -13.39 -7.84 -19.75
C ASN A 252 -14.33 -6.93 -18.93
N THR A 253 -13.82 -5.82 -18.41
CA THR A 253 -14.56 -4.89 -17.54
C THR A 253 -15.33 -3.84 -18.35
N LYS A 254 -16.61 -3.65 -18.04
CA LYS A 254 -17.43 -2.54 -18.56
C LYS A 254 -17.63 -1.44 -17.53
N VAL A 255 -17.82 -1.82 -16.27
CA VAL A 255 -17.94 -0.89 -15.13
C VAL A 255 -16.85 -1.20 -14.12
N LEU A 256 -15.95 -0.25 -13.90
CA LEU A 256 -14.86 -0.35 -12.95
C LEU A 256 -15.17 0.49 -11.72
N LEU A 257 -15.19 -0.14 -10.55
CA LEU A 257 -15.29 0.52 -9.24
C LEU A 257 -13.91 0.50 -8.60
N VAL A 258 -13.34 1.65 -8.28
CA VAL A 258 -11.99 1.76 -7.70
C VAL A 258 -12.07 2.36 -6.30
N PHE A 259 -11.75 1.56 -5.28
CA PHE A 259 -11.78 1.99 -3.88
C PHE A 259 -10.39 2.43 -3.41
N ASN A 260 -10.23 3.73 -3.19
CA ASN A 260 -9.04 4.40 -2.64
C ASN A 260 -7.70 3.98 -3.29
N ASP A 261 -7.71 3.80 -4.61
CA ASP A 261 -6.55 3.37 -5.39
C ASP A 261 -6.20 4.37 -6.51
N ASP A 262 -4.97 4.30 -7.00
CA ASP A 262 -4.51 5.04 -8.19
C ASP A 262 -4.03 4.06 -9.26
N ILE A 263 -4.85 3.05 -9.55
CA ILE A 263 -4.54 1.96 -10.49
C ILE A 263 -4.11 2.45 -11.88
N ALA A 264 -4.48 3.68 -12.27
CA ALA A 264 -4.06 4.29 -13.53
C ALA A 264 -2.59 4.75 -13.54
N ASP A 265 -1.98 4.95 -12.37
CA ASP A 265 -0.54 5.16 -12.21
C ASP A 265 0.23 3.84 -12.09
N GLU A 266 -0.43 2.80 -11.60
CA GLU A 266 0.19 1.51 -11.26
C GLU A 266 0.25 0.52 -12.44
N ILE A 267 -0.73 0.59 -13.34
CA ILE A 267 -0.89 -0.36 -14.45
C ILE A 267 -0.98 0.39 -15.77
N ASP A 268 -0.10 0.02 -16.72
CA ASP A 268 -0.12 0.51 -18.10
C ASP A 268 -1.25 -0.16 -18.90
N PHE A 269 -2.48 0.26 -18.63
CA PHE A 269 -3.69 -0.19 -19.31
C PHE A 269 -4.38 0.97 -20.03
N ASP A 270 -4.96 0.68 -21.20
CA ASP A 270 -5.80 1.66 -21.91
C ASP A 270 -7.20 1.72 -21.29
N PHE A 271 -7.33 2.52 -20.23
CA PHE A 271 -8.58 2.72 -19.50
C PHE A 271 -9.72 3.30 -20.36
N THR A 272 -9.45 3.83 -21.56
CA THR A 272 -10.51 4.30 -22.48
C THR A 272 -11.38 3.17 -23.01
N LYS A 273 -10.95 1.91 -22.86
CA LYS A 273 -11.73 0.71 -23.20
C LYS A 273 -12.86 0.43 -22.21
N ILE A 274 -12.77 0.93 -20.98
CA ILE A 274 -13.78 0.71 -19.95
C ILE A 274 -14.90 1.75 -20.13
N SER A 275 -16.15 1.28 -20.16
CA SER A 275 -17.30 2.14 -20.48
C SER A 275 -17.69 3.08 -19.36
N LYS A 276 -17.42 2.68 -18.11
CA LYS A 276 -17.74 3.45 -16.92
C LYS A 276 -16.68 3.23 -15.85
N ILE A 277 -16.01 4.30 -15.43
CA ILE A 277 -15.04 4.27 -14.32
C ILE A 277 -15.60 5.10 -13.17
N ILE A 278 -15.69 4.49 -12.00
CA ILE A 278 -16.23 5.10 -10.78
C ILE A 278 -15.17 4.98 -9.68
N SER A 279 -14.66 6.11 -9.22
CA SER A 279 -13.66 6.14 -8.15
C SER A 279 -14.28 6.56 -6.82
N PHE A 280 -13.97 5.83 -5.76
CA PHE A 280 -14.23 6.19 -4.37
C PHE A 280 -12.91 6.68 -3.80
N ALA A 281 -12.73 7.99 -3.70
CA ALA A 281 -11.44 8.57 -3.34
C ALA A 281 -11.60 9.81 -2.47
N PRO A 282 -10.69 10.03 -1.50
CA PRO A 282 -10.72 11.22 -0.67
C PRO A 282 -10.23 12.48 -1.41
N CYS A 283 -9.33 12.36 -2.39
CA CYS A 283 -8.69 13.47 -3.09
C CYS A 283 -8.37 13.08 -4.55
N GLU A 284 -7.99 14.07 -5.37
CA GLU A 284 -7.66 13.85 -6.79
C GLU A 284 -6.37 13.02 -6.97
N ASN A 285 -6.40 12.03 -7.86
CA ASN A 285 -5.28 11.23 -8.33
C ASN A 285 -5.40 10.94 -9.84
N ASN A 286 -4.57 10.07 -10.44
CA ASN A 286 -4.66 9.79 -11.88
C ASN A 286 -5.93 9.00 -12.25
N THR A 287 -6.36 8.06 -11.43
CA THR A 287 -7.62 7.32 -11.61
C THR A 287 -8.86 8.23 -11.51
N THR A 288 -8.93 9.15 -10.55
CA THR A 288 -10.08 10.07 -10.44
C THR A 288 -10.18 11.01 -11.65
N LYS A 289 -9.06 11.40 -12.25
CA LYS A 289 -9.04 12.29 -13.44
C LYS A 289 -9.66 11.65 -14.68
N ILE A 290 -9.59 10.32 -14.78
CA ILE A 290 -10.18 9.56 -15.88
C ILE A 290 -11.54 8.96 -15.53
N SER A 291 -12.01 9.15 -14.30
CA SER A 291 -13.29 8.61 -13.84
C SER A 291 -14.47 9.42 -14.36
N ASP A 292 -15.54 8.71 -14.72
CA ASP A 292 -16.83 9.32 -15.06
C ASP A 292 -17.56 9.85 -13.83
N ILE A 293 -17.42 9.13 -12.71
CA ILE A 293 -18.03 9.47 -11.42
C ILE A 293 -16.95 9.37 -10.35
N VAL A 294 -16.86 10.38 -9.50
CA VAL A 294 -16.01 10.36 -8.31
C VAL A 294 -16.90 10.52 -7.09
N VAL A 295 -16.83 9.55 -6.19
CA VAL A 295 -17.54 9.53 -4.91
C VAL A 295 -16.57 9.98 -3.82
N PRO A 296 -16.74 11.18 -3.25
CA PRO A 296 -15.93 11.64 -2.13
C PRO A 296 -16.11 10.73 -0.90
N ILE A 297 -15.00 10.35 -0.28
CA ILE A 297 -14.98 9.52 0.92
C ILE A 297 -14.05 10.11 1.98
N LYS A 298 -14.23 9.69 3.24
CA LYS A 298 -13.34 10.04 4.36
C LYS A 298 -11.88 9.63 4.09
N THR A 299 -10.95 10.50 4.46
CA THR A 299 -9.53 10.18 4.60
C THR A 299 -9.27 9.32 5.84
N TRP A 300 -8.06 8.74 5.97
CA TRP A 300 -7.65 8.02 7.20
C TRP A 300 -7.60 8.91 8.45
N LEU A 301 -7.67 10.25 8.32
CA LEU A 301 -7.76 11.17 9.46
C LEU A 301 -9.18 11.32 10.00
N GLU A 302 -10.18 10.87 9.26
CA GLU A 302 -11.60 11.16 9.51
C GLU A 302 -12.40 9.91 9.88
N LYS A 303 -11.70 8.80 10.13
CA LYS A 303 -12.26 7.51 10.49
C LYS A 303 -11.36 6.78 11.47
N ASP A 304 -11.96 5.81 12.14
CA ASP A 304 -11.24 4.79 12.89
C ASP A 304 -10.96 3.62 11.95
N GLY A 305 -9.87 2.89 12.18
CA GLY A 305 -9.55 1.72 11.37
C GLY A 305 -8.27 1.04 11.84
N SER A 306 -7.85 0.02 11.08
CA SER A 306 -6.61 -0.68 11.33
C SER A 306 -5.81 -0.98 10.07
N PHE A 307 -4.48 -0.93 10.20
CA PHE A 307 -3.53 -1.37 9.18
C PHE A 307 -2.70 -2.53 9.70
N VAL A 308 -2.35 -3.46 8.81
CA VAL A 308 -1.38 -4.53 9.07
C VAL A 308 -0.08 -4.14 8.37
N ASN A 309 0.99 -3.95 9.15
CA ASN A 309 2.28 -3.58 8.60
C ASN A 309 3.01 -4.78 7.97
N ALA A 310 4.17 -4.53 7.36
CA ALA A 310 4.98 -5.55 6.69
C ALA A 310 5.47 -6.70 7.60
N MET A 311 5.52 -6.51 8.92
CA MET A 311 5.81 -7.59 9.88
C MET A 311 4.59 -8.46 10.21
N GLY A 312 3.39 -8.07 9.75
CA GLY A 312 2.13 -8.72 10.13
C GLY A 312 1.49 -8.17 11.40
N ASP A 313 2.02 -7.09 12.01
CA ASP A 313 1.39 -6.49 13.19
C ASP A 313 0.18 -5.65 12.80
N THR A 314 -0.97 -5.93 13.41
CA THR A 314 -2.15 -5.06 13.33
C THR A 314 -1.98 -3.83 14.22
N GLN A 315 -2.12 -2.65 13.62
CA GLN A 315 -2.02 -1.35 14.27
C GLN A 315 -3.33 -0.59 14.07
N THR A 316 -3.98 -0.18 15.15
CA THR A 316 -5.21 0.62 15.09
C THR A 316 -4.90 2.11 15.07
N PHE A 317 -5.77 2.88 14.43
CA PHE A 317 -5.78 4.32 14.46
C PHE A 317 -7.20 4.84 14.72
N THR A 318 -7.28 6.04 15.26
CA THR A 318 -8.55 6.68 15.60
C THR A 318 -8.69 8.01 14.88
N THR A 319 -9.93 8.43 14.72
CA THR A 319 -10.35 9.68 14.11
C THR A 319 -9.60 10.87 14.71
N VAL A 320 -8.99 11.67 13.83
CA VAL A 320 -8.25 12.88 14.16
C VAL A 320 -9.13 14.11 13.97
N ILE A 321 -9.90 14.16 12.88
CA ILE A 321 -10.82 15.24 12.53
C ILE A 321 -12.19 14.66 12.25
N ASP A 322 -13.23 15.26 12.82
CA ASP A 322 -14.61 14.87 12.49
C ASP A 322 -14.96 15.35 11.08
N SER A 323 -15.70 14.53 10.33
CA SER A 323 -16.13 14.82 8.96
C SER A 323 -17.54 14.33 8.74
N ASP A 324 -18.34 15.13 8.02
CA ASP A 324 -19.69 14.78 7.60
C ASP A 324 -19.70 13.98 6.29
N VAL A 325 -18.55 13.88 5.60
CA VAL A 325 -18.38 13.01 4.42
C VAL A 325 -18.51 11.55 4.85
N LEU A 326 -19.09 10.72 3.98
CA LEU A 326 -19.26 9.29 4.25
C LEU A 326 -17.91 8.55 4.20
N SER A 327 -17.77 7.52 5.03
CA SER A 327 -16.72 6.50 4.88
C SER A 327 -17.05 5.55 3.72
N GLU A 328 -16.06 4.80 3.25
CA GLU A 328 -16.29 3.78 2.23
C GLU A 328 -17.33 2.74 2.69
N ILE A 329 -17.33 2.38 3.99
CA ILE A 329 -18.33 1.49 4.59
C ILE A 329 -19.73 2.09 4.50
N GLU A 330 -19.92 3.35 4.91
CA GLU A 330 -21.21 4.04 4.83
C GLU A 330 -21.70 4.18 3.37
N VAL A 331 -20.79 4.38 2.41
CA VAL A 331 -21.11 4.39 0.98
C VAL A 331 -21.54 3.00 0.50
N ILE A 332 -20.81 1.94 0.85
CA ILE A 332 -21.15 0.55 0.50
C ILE A 332 -22.53 0.15 1.07
N GLU A 333 -22.83 0.55 2.31
CA GLU A 333 -24.15 0.32 2.91
C GLU A 333 -25.28 0.95 2.07
N LYS A 334 -25.07 2.15 1.53
CA LYS A 334 -26.03 2.79 0.63
C LYS A 334 -26.10 2.12 -0.75
N LEU A 335 -24.97 1.63 -1.27
CA LEU A 335 -24.94 0.88 -2.53
C LEU A 335 -25.66 -0.47 -2.44
N ASN A 336 -25.79 -1.04 -1.25
CA ASN A 336 -26.54 -2.27 -0.98
C ASN A 336 -28.03 -2.05 -0.68
N SER A 337 -28.50 -0.79 -0.64
CA SER A 337 -29.91 -0.44 -0.31
C SER A 337 -30.87 -0.47 -1.50
#